data_AF-A0A239LY82-F1
#
_entry.id   AF-A0A239LY82-F1
#
_cell.length_a   1.000
_cell.length_b   1.000
_cell.length_c   1.000
_cell.angle_alpha   90.00
_cell.angle_beta   90.00
_cell.angle_gamma   90.00
#
_symmetry.space_group_name_H-M   'P 1'
#
loop_
_entity.id
_entity.type
_entity.pdbx_description
1 polymer ?
#
loop_
_entity_poly.entity_id
_entity_poly.type
_entity_poly.pdbx_seq_one_letter_code
_entity_poly.pdbx_strand_id
1 'polypeptide(L)'
;MPATSNAAIEHLQNQFRAYSPRFTFRPDGSVLMDLHDANGERIALRVLHKEEQENDVLLNNLVERIRRDLITESGPLQPDNVDWFLKRIELRTFVPGNYQHRPRKIVVAGERLRAQADRNPRW
;
A
#
# COMPACT_ATOMS: atom_id res chain seq x y z
N MET A 1 -4.46 22.36 -18.43
CA MET A 1 -4.93 22.39 -17.02
C MET A 1 -5.23 20.96 -16.63
N PRO A 2 -4.80 20.46 -15.46
CA PRO A 2 -5.89 19.97 -14.63
C PRO A 2 -5.59 20.10 -13.14
N ALA A 3 -6.38 20.93 -12.46
CA ALA A 3 -6.62 20.78 -11.03
C ALA A 3 -8.05 20.27 -10.87
N THR A 4 -8.35 19.08 -11.39
CA THR A 4 -9.50 18.31 -10.92
C THR A 4 -9.04 17.60 -9.67
N SER A 5 -9.21 18.30 -8.55
CA SER A 5 -9.04 17.71 -7.25
C SER A 5 -10.07 16.59 -7.08
N ASN A 6 -9.58 15.36 -6.99
CA ASN A 6 -10.41 14.22 -6.61
C ASN A 6 -10.57 14.26 -5.09
N ALA A 7 -11.80 14.19 -4.57
CA ALA A 7 -12.09 14.23 -3.14
C ALA A 7 -11.27 13.20 -2.34
N ALA A 8 -10.96 12.04 -2.93
CA ALA A 8 -10.09 11.03 -2.33
C ALA A 8 -8.63 11.51 -2.19
N ILE A 9 -8.11 12.26 -3.17
CA ILE A 9 -6.76 12.83 -3.14
C ILE A 9 -6.69 13.92 -2.07
N GLU A 10 -7.68 14.82 -2.01
CA GLU A 10 -7.79 15.83 -0.95
C GLU A 10 -7.82 15.20 0.45
N HIS A 11 -8.64 14.15 0.60
CA HIS A 11 -8.74 13.42 1.85
C HIS A 11 -7.38 12.85 2.27
N LEU A 12 -6.69 12.14 1.37
CA LEU A 12 -5.38 11.54 1.66
C LEU A 12 -4.29 12.59 1.90
N GLN A 13 -4.33 13.70 1.17
CA GLN A 13 -3.41 14.81 1.36
C GLN A 13 -3.55 15.40 2.77
N ASN A 14 -4.78 15.52 3.28
CA ASN A 14 -5.03 15.96 4.64
C ASN A 14 -4.60 14.92 5.68
N GLN A 15 -4.91 13.64 5.48
CA GLN A 15 -4.57 12.56 6.43
C GLN A 15 -3.05 12.37 6.58
N PHE A 16 -2.29 12.54 5.50
CA PHE A 16 -0.85 12.30 5.47
C PHE A 16 -0.03 13.59 5.25
N ARG A 17 -0.56 14.75 5.65
CA ARG A 17 0.10 16.06 5.48
C ARG A 17 1.54 16.12 6.02
N ALA A 18 1.84 15.33 7.05
CA ALA A 18 3.17 15.25 7.67
C ALA A 18 4.21 14.56 6.77
N TYR A 19 3.76 13.87 5.71
CA TYR A 19 4.58 13.01 4.85
C TYR A 19 4.58 13.46 3.38
N SER A 20 4.42 14.76 3.12
CA SER A 20 4.56 15.39 1.79
C SER A 20 4.00 14.54 0.62
N PRO A 21 2.70 14.19 0.64
CA PRO A 21 2.14 13.23 -0.31
C PRO A 21 2.15 13.78 -1.74
N ARG A 22 2.64 12.98 -2.68
CA ARG A 22 2.66 13.29 -4.11
C ARG A 22 1.79 12.29 -4.85
N PHE A 23 1.05 12.75 -5.87
CA PHE A 23 0.09 11.92 -6.59
C PHE A 23 0.40 11.89 -8.09
N THR A 24 0.26 10.72 -8.71
CA THR A 24 0.43 10.53 -10.15
C THR A 24 -0.69 9.65 -10.70
N PHE A 25 -1.43 10.16 -11.69
CA PHE A 25 -2.48 9.39 -12.35
C PHE A 25 -1.89 8.35 -13.27
N ARG A 26 -2.47 7.15 -13.26
CA ARG A 26 -2.09 6.05 -14.14
C ARG A 26 -3.12 5.88 -15.27
N PRO A 27 -2.72 5.34 -16.44
CA PRO A 27 -3.64 5.11 -17.55
C PRO A 27 -4.81 4.17 -17.25
N ASP A 28 -4.69 3.33 -16.21
CA ASP A 28 -5.74 2.40 -15.75
C ASP A 28 -6.77 3.05 -14.82
N GLY A 29 -6.69 4.38 -14.61
CA GLY A 29 -7.56 5.13 -13.71
C GLY A 29 -7.20 5.00 -12.23
N SER A 30 -6.15 4.24 -11.88
CA SER A 30 -5.59 4.25 -10.54
C SER A 30 -4.71 5.48 -10.30
N VAL A 31 -4.49 5.81 -9.03
CA VAL A 31 -3.60 6.91 -8.62
C VAL A 31 -2.45 6.31 -7.82
N LEU A 32 -1.23 6.67 -8.17
CA LEU A 32 -0.04 6.36 -7.39
C LEU A 32 0.16 7.48 -6.37
N MET A 33 0.24 7.14 -5.08
CA MET A 33 0.59 8.04 -4.00
C MET A 33 1.97 7.70 -3.47
N ASP A 34 2.85 8.70 -3.47
CA ASP A 34 4.23 8.62 -3.00
C ASP A 34 4.41 9.50 -1.75
N LEU A 35 4.76 8.89 -0.63
CA LEU A 35 4.92 9.52 0.67
C LEU A 35 6.39 9.72 0.98
N HIS A 36 6.74 10.94 1.40
CA HIS A 36 8.11 11.33 1.72
C HIS A 36 8.18 11.89 3.14
N ASP A 37 9.25 11.60 3.87
CA ASP A 37 9.46 12.18 5.20
C ASP A 37 9.84 13.67 5.12
N ALA A 38 10.14 14.26 6.28
CA ALA A 38 10.58 15.65 6.38
C ALA A 38 11.93 15.93 5.69
N ASN A 39 12.76 14.89 5.48
CA ASN A 39 14.05 14.98 4.79
C ASN A 39 13.89 14.81 3.27
N GLY A 40 12.69 14.47 2.80
CA GLY A 40 12.42 14.18 1.39
C GLY A 40 12.77 12.75 1.00
N GLU A 41 13.05 11.85 1.94
CA GLU A 41 13.25 10.42 1.69
C GLU A 41 11.90 9.73 1.50
N ARG A 42 11.82 8.84 0.51
CA ARG A 42 10.59 8.09 0.25
C ARG A 42 10.40 7.01 1.31
N ILE A 43 9.28 7.08 2.02
CA ILE A 43 8.92 6.12 3.07
C ILE A 43 7.87 5.12 2.60
N ALA A 44 6.95 5.50 1.72
CA ALA A 44 5.94 4.57 1.23
C ALA A 44 5.43 4.92 -0.16
N LEU A 45 5.11 3.87 -0.92
CA LEU A 45 4.47 3.97 -2.22
C LEU A 45 3.18 3.15 -2.23
N ARG A 46 2.05 3.76 -2.58
CA ARG A 46 0.73 3.12 -2.53
C ARG A 46 -0.06 3.39 -3.80
N VAL A 47 -0.81 2.38 -4.23
CA VAL A 47 -1.73 2.50 -5.36
C VAL A 47 -3.13 2.62 -4.81
N LEU A 48 -3.82 3.70 -5.18
CA LEU A 48 -5.23 3.94 -4.92
C LEU A 48 -6.01 3.41 -6.12
N HIS A 49 -6.74 2.33 -5.93
CA HIS A 49 -7.60 1.80 -6.98
C HIS A 49 -8.87 2.64 -7.13
N LYS A 50 -9.51 2.55 -8.30
CA LYS A 50 -10.73 3.32 -8.60
C LYS A 50 -11.82 3.09 -7.55
N GLU A 51 -12.00 1.85 -7.09
CA GLU A 51 -12.99 1.52 -6.06
C GLU A 51 -12.67 2.13 -4.70
N GLU A 52 -11.39 2.30 -4.36
CA GLU A 52 -10.97 2.98 -3.13
C GLU A 52 -11.13 4.50 -3.25
N GLN A 53 -11.05 5.05 -4.47
CA GLN A 53 -11.29 6.47 -4.73
C GLN A 53 -12.79 6.84 -4.66
N GLU A 54 -13.68 5.88 -4.96
CA GLU A 54 -15.13 6.10 -5.07
C GLU A 54 -15.90 5.66 -3.81
N ASN A 55 -15.27 4.97 -2.87
CA ASN A 55 -15.92 4.42 -1.68
C ASN A 55 -15.21 4.85 -0.39
N ASP A 56 -15.90 5.64 0.44
CA ASP A 56 -15.36 6.21 1.68
C ASP A 56 -14.90 5.15 2.69
N VAL A 57 -15.58 3.99 2.76
CA VAL A 57 -15.18 2.91 3.67
C VAL A 57 -13.87 2.30 3.23
N LEU A 58 -13.72 2.03 1.92
CA LEU A 58 -12.48 1.49 1.36
C LEU A 58 -11.33 2.51 1.43
N LEU A 59 -11.62 3.80 1.24
CA LEU A 59 -10.65 4.88 1.38
C LEU A 59 -10.14 4.98 2.82
N ASN A 60 -11.04 4.95 3.81
CA ASN A 60 -10.67 4.93 5.22
C ASN A 60 -9.87 3.67 5.56
N ASN A 61 -10.25 2.50 5.05
CA ASN A 61 -9.48 1.27 5.24
C ASN A 61 -8.08 1.36 4.61
N LEU A 62 -7.91 2.06 3.49
CA LEU A 62 -6.60 2.34 2.92
C LEU A 62 -5.76 3.25 3.84
N VAL A 63 -6.33 4.33 4.37
CA VAL A 63 -5.66 5.22 5.34
C VAL A 63 -5.15 4.42 6.54
N GLU A 64 -5.99 3.59 7.13
CA GLU A 64 -5.65 2.81 8.32
C GLU A 64 -4.54 1.79 8.04
N ARG A 65 -4.52 1.17 6.85
CA ARG A 65 -3.41 0.28 6.44
C ARG A 65 -2.10 1.05 6.34
N ILE A 66 -2.11 2.20 5.69
CA ILE A 66 -0.90 3.02 5.52
C ILE A 66 -0.36 3.46 6.89
N ARG A 67 -1.23 3.89 7.82
CA ARG A 67 -0.81 4.22 9.19
C ARG A 67 -0.12 3.06 9.89
N ARG A 68 -0.68 1.85 9.79
CA ARG A 68 -0.06 0.65 10.37
C ARG A 68 1.30 0.36 9.78
N ASP A 69 1.43 0.45 8.45
CA ASP A 69 2.69 0.21 7.77
C ASP A 69 3.77 1.20 8.26
N LEU A 70 3.43 2.48 8.36
CA LEU A 70 4.31 3.53 8.87
C LEU A 70 4.70 3.32 10.35
N ILE A 71 3.78 2.84 11.20
CA ILE A 71 4.07 2.47 12.59
C ILE A 71 5.10 1.33 12.65
N THR A 72 4.96 0.31 11.80
CA THR A 72 5.86 -0.86 11.80
C THR A 72 7.23 -0.60 11.20
N GLU A 73 7.37 0.38 10.30
CA GLU A 73 8.68 0.77 9.75
C GLU A 73 9.55 1.51 10.77
N SER A 74 8.96 2.05 11.85
CA SER A 74 9.66 2.80 12.89
C SER A 74 10.30 1.93 13.98
N GLY A 75 10.29 0.59 13.84
CA GLY A 75 10.87 -0.36 14.79
C GLY A 75 9.84 -1.27 15.46
N PRO A 76 10.18 -1.89 16.61
CA PRO A 76 9.27 -2.78 17.33
C PRO A 76 7.95 -2.07 17.66
N LEU A 77 6.84 -2.82 17.54
CA LEU A 77 5.51 -2.29 17.87
C LEU A 77 5.48 -1.85 19.34
N GLN A 78 5.22 -0.56 19.55
CA GLN A 78 5.09 0.00 20.89
C GLN A 78 3.75 -0.41 21.51
N PRO A 79 3.66 -0.63 22.85
CA PRO A 79 2.43 -1.03 23.52
C PRO A 79 1.23 -0.13 23.21
N ASP A 80 1.46 1.19 23.11
CA ASP A 80 0.42 2.19 22.81
C ASP A 80 -0.18 2.05 21.41
N ASN A 81 0.52 1.35 20.51
CA ASN A 81 0.08 1.11 19.14
C ASN A 81 -0.64 -0.23 18.97
N VAL A 82 -0.73 -1.08 19.99
CA VAL A 82 -1.30 -2.43 19.86
C VAL A 82 -2.76 -2.40 19.43
N ASP A 83 -3.56 -1.49 19.99
CA ASP A 83 -4.98 -1.34 19.66
C ASP A 83 -5.20 -1.02 18.18
N TRP A 84 -4.27 -0.28 17.57
CA TRP A 84 -4.30 0.00 16.14
C TRP A 84 -4.22 -1.25 15.30
N PHE A 85 -3.62 -2.36 15.78
CA PHE A 85 -3.52 -3.63 15.06
C PHE A 85 -4.67 -4.59 15.37
N LEU A 86 -5.37 -4.43 16.49
CA LEU A 86 -6.54 -5.23 16.84
C LEU A 86 -7.78 -4.89 16.00
N LYS A 87 -7.86 -3.67 15.48
CA LYS A 87 -8.97 -3.25 14.63
C LYS A 87 -9.08 -4.12 13.36
N ARG A 88 -10.27 -4.59 13.02
CA ARG A 88 -10.46 -5.31 11.77
C ARG A 88 -10.50 -4.30 10.62
N ILE A 89 -9.56 -4.43 9.67
CA ILE A 89 -9.56 -3.65 8.43
C ILE A 89 -9.93 -4.59 7.30
N GLU A 90 -11.02 -4.31 6.60
CA GLU A 90 -11.44 -5.10 5.45
C GLU A 90 -10.55 -4.79 4.25
N LEU A 91 -9.99 -5.84 3.67
CA LEU A 91 -9.20 -5.74 2.44
C LEU A 91 -10.13 -5.83 1.25
N ARG A 92 -9.87 -5.04 0.19
CA ARG A 92 -10.58 -5.15 -1.09
C ARG A 92 -10.60 -6.57 -1.65
N THR A 93 -9.54 -7.35 -1.40
CA THR A 93 -9.41 -8.73 -1.88
C THR A 93 -10.04 -9.76 -0.95
N PHE A 94 -10.56 -9.36 0.20
CA PHE A 94 -11.17 -10.26 1.17
C PHE A 94 -12.69 -10.21 1.02
N VAL A 95 -13.26 -11.24 0.39
CA VAL A 95 -14.70 -11.45 0.28
C VAL A 95 -15.08 -12.54 1.29
N PRO A 96 -15.80 -12.22 2.39
CA PRO A 96 -16.26 -13.23 3.34
C PRO A 96 -17.08 -14.31 2.60
N GLY A 97 -16.71 -15.58 2.76
CA GLY A 97 -17.36 -16.72 2.09
C GLY A 97 -16.78 -17.11 0.73
N ASN A 98 -15.84 -16.33 0.17
CA ASN A 98 -15.09 -16.72 -1.03
C ASN A 98 -13.66 -17.13 -0.62
N TYR A 99 -13.49 -18.40 -0.27
CA TYR A 99 -12.21 -18.98 0.22
C TYR A 99 -11.10 -19.06 -0.82
N GLN A 100 -11.35 -18.61 -2.06
CA GLN A 100 -10.28 -18.41 -3.03
C GLN A 100 -9.53 -17.12 -2.68
N HIS A 101 -8.73 -17.18 -1.61
CA HIS A 101 -7.53 -16.35 -1.57
C HIS A 101 -6.87 -16.50 -2.94
N ARG A 102 -6.68 -15.39 -3.68
CA ARG A 102 -5.93 -15.45 -4.95
C ARG A 102 -4.68 -16.26 -4.65
N PRO A 103 -4.47 -17.42 -5.29
CA PRO A 103 -3.31 -18.24 -5.00
C PRO A 103 -2.12 -17.31 -5.15
N ARG A 104 -1.31 -17.18 -4.09
CA ARG A 104 -0.03 -16.50 -4.21
C ARG A 104 0.63 -17.21 -5.38
N LYS A 105 0.80 -16.49 -6.49
CA LYS A 105 1.61 -17.00 -7.60
C LYS A 105 3.02 -17.00 -7.01
N ILE A 106 3.39 -18.10 -6.37
CA ILE A 106 4.77 -18.40 -6.03
C ILE A 106 5.42 -18.39 -7.40
N VAL A 107 6.05 -17.27 -7.73
CA VAL A 107 6.78 -17.18 -8.98
C VAL A 107 7.84 -18.25 -8.84
N VAL A 108 7.83 -19.22 -9.75
CA VAL A 108 8.85 -20.24 -9.99
C VAL A 108 10.21 -19.59 -10.35
N ALA A 109 10.42 -18.33 -9.96
CA ALA A 109 11.69 -17.63 -10.00
C ALA A 109 12.67 -18.30 -9.04
N GLY A 110 12.24 -18.73 -7.84
CA GLY A 110 13.15 -19.41 -6.91
C GLY A 110 13.76 -20.70 -7.48
N GLU A 111 12.96 -21.51 -8.16
CA GLU A 111 13.41 -22.73 -8.83
C GLU A 111 14.24 -22.43 -10.09
N ARG A 112 13.83 -21.45 -10.90
CA ARG A 112 14.60 -21.01 -12.07
C ARG A 112 15.93 -20.37 -11.69
N LEU A 113 15.98 -19.60 -10.61
CA LEU A 113 17.20 -18.98 -10.09
C LEU A 113 18.15 -20.04 -9.50
N ARG A 114 17.63 -21.04 -8.79
CA ARG A 114 18.43 -22.19 -8.33
C ARG A 114 19.00 -22.99 -9.51
N ALA A 115 18.16 -23.34 -10.49
CA ALA A 115 18.61 -24.02 -11.70
C ALA A 115 19.61 -23.19 -12.53
N GLN A 116 19.54 -21.85 -12.46
CA GLN A 116 20.48 -20.96 -13.14
C GLN A 116 21.80 -20.81 -12.37
N ALA A 117 21.77 -20.83 -11.04
CA ALA A 117 22.96 -20.89 -10.20
C ALA A 117 23.71 -22.22 -10.41
N ASP A 118 22.99 -23.35 -10.48
CA ASP A 118 23.58 -24.66 -10.76
C ASP A 118 24.22 -24.75 -12.16
N ARG A 119 23.70 -23.97 -13.13
CA ARG A 119 24.24 -23.91 -14.50
C ARG A 119 25.45 -22.98 -14.64
N ASN A 120 25.73 -22.12 -13.67
CA ASN A 120 26.85 -21.19 -13.75
C ASN A 120 27.61 -21.14 -12.40
N PRO A 121 28.37 -22.19 -12.06
CA PRO A 121 29.01 -22.36 -10.76
C PRO A 121 30.25 -21.47 -10.56
N ARG A 122 30.32 -20.31 -11.23
CA ARG A 122 31.45 -19.39 -11.11
C ARG A 122 31.18 -18.34 -10.04
N TRP A 123 31.24 -18.77 -8.78
CA TRP A 123 31.85 -18.01 -7.69
C TRP A 123 32.80 -18.96 -6.95
#